data_AF-A0A9N9AV10-F1
#
_entry.id   AF-A0A9N9AV10-F1
#
_cell.length_a   1.000
_cell.length_b   1.000
_cell.length_c   1.000
_cell.angle_alpha   90.00
_cell.angle_beta   90.00
_cell.angle_gamma   90.00
#
_symmetry.space_group_name_H-M   'P 1'
#
loop_
_entity.id
_entity.type
_entity.pdbx_description
1 polymer ?
#
loop_
_entity_poly.entity_id
_entity_poly.type
_entity_poly.pdbx_seq_one_letter_code
_entity_poly.pdbx_strand_id
1 'polypeptide(L)'
;MENIVTEIDNDDLTISLETNTSTELGRAMQGITLLNVNNRIYRIPTCTLPKDFKIKNQNEIISKAVDNKEIVNNGNINDDDINTGKNINETNGINNNLNKINNKNTSKSIKKDLQNEYTTMKINVAQIFHKFIIGKGGKTLNNIQRETSTRIRCSRVEDVIEIRGTEKGIGLAKNRINEIVNSSFNKIGATHFLSLPITDSHVQRKVSNFHSDVLSLSIPGIEPSILNNPSSLHITLGMLTLPRQEDVEGATRLLKELSSEIYDLVGTRTLLAQLTGLNLFDDNPANANVLYSRVIEPEGQKVLDKLVEFLHEKFSKACYLKKEDRPVKFHVTLVNSKYRGRDFHAREDEDTISSDMQSDTTTATPNQDDRNKYSTSQKISFSAELILKKFAEINFGTCRIESLRICKV
;
A
#
# COMPACT_ATOMS: atom_id res chain seq x y z
N MET A 1 11.96 1.10 48.81
CA MET A 1 10.73 0.38 49.16
C MET A 1 10.07 0.01 47.84
N GLU A 2 9.91 -1.30 47.63
CA GLU A 2 9.10 -2.00 46.60
C GLU A 2 9.51 -1.70 45.13
N ASN A 3 10.36 -2.50 44.47
CA ASN A 3 10.17 -3.90 44.04
C ASN A 3 8.75 -4.20 43.55
N ILE A 4 8.49 -3.91 42.27
CA ILE A 4 7.51 -4.66 41.47
C ILE A 4 8.32 -5.52 40.49
N VAL A 5 8.66 -6.71 40.97
CA VAL A 5 9.06 -7.83 40.13
C VAL A 5 7.75 -8.46 39.68
N THR A 6 7.39 -8.29 38.41
CA THR A 6 6.49 -9.22 37.74
C THR A 6 7.36 -10.23 37.02
N GLU A 7 7.44 -11.43 37.61
CA GLU A 7 7.87 -12.66 36.95
C GLU A 7 7.23 -12.74 35.57
N ILE A 8 8.05 -12.89 34.53
CA ILE A 8 7.60 -13.39 33.24
C ILE A 8 8.26 -14.75 33.10
N ASP A 9 7.40 -15.76 32.99
CA ASP A 9 7.75 -17.17 32.83
C ASP A 9 8.76 -17.39 31.70
N ASN A 10 9.65 -18.35 31.94
CA ASN A 10 11.03 -18.36 31.47
C ASN A 10 11.27 -19.22 30.22
N ASP A 11 10.33 -19.28 29.28
CA ASP A 11 10.35 -20.35 28.26
C ASP A 11 10.39 -19.95 26.76
N ASP A 12 10.48 -18.68 26.36
CA ASP A 12 10.46 -18.33 24.90
C ASP A 12 11.49 -17.28 24.40
N LEU A 13 12.57 -17.04 25.14
CA LEU A 13 13.68 -16.17 24.66
C LEU A 13 14.73 -16.99 23.90
N THR A 14 14.57 -17.11 22.58
CA THR A 14 15.66 -17.56 21.67
C THR A 14 16.27 -16.37 20.93
N ILE A 15 17.59 -16.21 21.04
CA ILE A 15 18.37 -15.18 20.36
C ILE A 15 19.22 -15.85 19.28
N SER A 16 19.11 -15.38 18.03
CA SER A 16 19.92 -15.84 16.89
C SER A 16 20.73 -14.67 16.34
N LEU A 17 22.02 -14.88 16.07
CA LEU A 17 22.91 -13.87 15.48
C LEU A 17 23.15 -14.18 13.99
N GLU A 18 22.89 -13.22 13.12
CA GLU A 18 23.50 -13.14 11.80
C GLU A 18 24.29 -11.82 11.74
N THR A 19 25.62 -11.92 11.67
CA THR A 19 26.51 -10.77 11.49
C THR A 19 27.20 -10.90 10.14
N ASN A 20 26.80 -10.10 9.15
CA ASN A 20 27.60 -9.91 7.94
C ASN A 20 28.69 -8.87 8.22
N THR A 21 29.92 -9.33 8.38
CA THR A 21 31.11 -8.48 8.47
C THR A 21 31.85 -8.48 7.15
N SER A 22 31.88 -7.32 6.47
CA SER A 22 33.00 -6.97 5.59
C SER A 22 33.31 -5.48 5.77
N THR A 23 34.47 -5.21 6.35
CA THR A 23 35.13 -3.91 6.58
C THR A 23 35.83 -3.45 5.28
N GLU A 24 35.79 -2.18 4.89
CA GLU A 24 36.69 -1.05 5.25
C GLU A 24 36.03 0.24 4.66
N LEU A 25 35.97 1.46 5.20
CA LEU A 25 36.79 2.23 6.15
C LEU A 25 35.88 3.38 6.69
N GLY A 26 35.89 3.68 7.99
CA GLY A 26 35.62 5.04 8.51
C GLY A 26 34.21 5.45 8.99
N ARG A 27 33.61 4.72 9.95
CA ARG A 27 32.82 5.21 11.12
C ARG A 27 32.04 4.04 11.72
N ALA A 28 32.53 3.50 12.84
CA ALA A 28 31.96 2.32 13.48
C ALA A 28 30.65 2.63 14.23
N MET A 29 29.51 2.34 13.59
CA MET A 29 28.32 1.83 14.28
C MET A 29 27.98 0.47 13.68
N GLN A 30 28.77 -0.55 14.03
CA GLN A 30 28.52 -1.94 13.67
C GLN A 30 27.77 -2.63 14.81
N GLY A 31 26.71 -3.35 14.44
CA GLY A 31 25.93 -4.21 15.32
C GLY A 31 24.47 -3.78 15.38
N ILE A 32 23.60 -4.47 14.65
CA ILE A 32 22.17 -4.55 14.96
C ILE A 32 21.95 -5.95 15.51
N THR A 33 21.38 -6.05 16.71
CA THR A 33 20.97 -7.31 17.32
C THR A 33 19.48 -7.54 17.03
N LEU A 34 19.14 -8.74 16.57
CA LEU A 34 17.75 -9.19 16.41
C LEU A 34 17.29 -9.89 17.69
N LEU A 35 16.30 -9.32 18.37
CA LEU A 35 15.65 -9.92 19.52
C LEU A 35 14.31 -10.52 19.10
N ASN A 36 14.09 -11.80 19.35
CA ASN A 36 12.79 -12.41 19.22
C ASN A 36 12.09 -12.38 20.58
N VAL A 37 10.95 -11.70 20.66
CA VAL A 37 10.10 -11.64 21.86
C VAL A 37 8.66 -11.88 21.42
N ASN A 38 8.01 -12.91 21.95
CA ASN A 38 6.62 -13.27 21.65
C ASN A 38 6.34 -13.36 20.13
N ASN A 39 7.22 -14.05 19.41
CA ASN A 39 7.11 -14.26 17.96
C ASN A 39 7.21 -12.97 17.11
N ARG A 40 7.82 -11.91 17.66
CA ARG A 40 8.13 -10.66 16.96
C ARG A 40 9.61 -10.36 17.02
N ILE A 41 10.18 -9.96 15.88
CA ILE A 41 11.60 -9.64 15.74
C ILE A 41 11.81 -8.13 15.89
N TYR A 42 12.61 -7.74 16.87
CA TYR A 42 13.02 -6.37 17.15
C TYR A 42 14.45 -6.14 16.68
N ARG A 43 14.68 -5.06 15.93
CA ARG A 43 16.01 -4.59 15.52
C ARG A 43 16.48 -3.52 16.49
N ILE A 44 17.51 -3.81 17.27
CA ILE A 44 18.09 -2.84 18.19
C ILE A 44 19.58 -2.62 17.89
N PRO A 45 20.09 -1.39 17.96
CA PRO A 45 21.53 -1.17 17.92
C PRO A 45 22.20 -1.92 19.07
N THR A 46 23.26 -2.67 18.79
CA THR A 46 23.94 -3.51 19.78
C THR A 46 24.53 -2.67 20.93
N CYS A 47 24.85 -1.40 20.69
CA CYS A 47 25.32 -0.47 21.72
C CYS A 47 24.27 -0.09 22.78
N THR A 48 22.99 -0.34 22.52
CA THR A 48 21.88 -0.01 23.44
C THR A 48 21.59 -1.15 24.42
N LEU A 49 22.27 -2.30 24.28
CA LEU A 49 22.13 -3.43 25.20
C LEU A 49 22.94 -3.20 26.49
N PRO A 50 22.44 -3.63 27.66
CA PRO A 50 23.22 -3.63 28.90
C PRO A 50 24.52 -4.41 28.75
N LYS A 51 25.59 -3.96 29.39
CA LYS A 51 26.93 -4.59 29.30
C LYS A 51 26.96 -6.05 29.78
N ASP A 52 25.99 -6.44 30.58
CA ASP A 52 25.90 -7.76 31.22
C ASP A 52 24.98 -8.73 30.45
N PHE A 53 24.51 -8.34 29.26
CA PHE A 53 23.56 -9.10 28.47
C PHE A 53 24.21 -10.34 27.84
N LYS A 54 23.94 -11.53 28.40
CA LYS A 54 24.48 -12.82 27.93
C LYS A 54 23.63 -13.41 26.81
N ILE A 55 24.25 -13.68 25.67
CA ILE A 55 23.63 -14.35 24.51
C ILE A 55 23.74 -15.86 24.71
N LYS A 56 22.61 -16.57 24.77
CA LYS A 56 22.58 -18.05 24.78
C LYS A 56 22.59 -18.56 23.34
N ASN A 57 23.52 -19.47 23.04
CA ASN A 57 23.66 -20.06 21.70
C ASN A 57 22.66 -21.24 21.54
N GLN A 58 22.01 -21.37 20.39
CA GLN A 58 20.96 -22.38 20.15
C GLN A 58 21.42 -23.84 20.38
N ASN A 59 22.72 -24.11 20.36
CA ASN A 59 23.27 -25.46 20.57
C ASN A 59 23.19 -25.96 22.03
N GLU A 60 22.96 -25.08 23.01
CA GLU A 60 22.83 -25.48 24.44
C GLU A 60 21.40 -25.87 24.85
N ILE A 61 20.39 -25.48 24.06
CA ILE A 61 18.97 -25.80 24.33
C ILE A 61 18.65 -27.22 23.86
N ILE A 62 19.31 -27.68 22.79
CA ILE A 62 19.10 -29.01 22.23
C ILE A 62 19.67 -30.10 23.17
N SER A 63 20.77 -29.86 23.87
CA SER A 63 21.35 -30.87 24.78
C SER A 63 20.56 -31.07 26.08
N LYS A 64 19.72 -30.12 26.49
CA LYS A 64 18.87 -30.25 27.70
C LYS A 64 17.50 -30.87 27.42
N ALA A 65 17.07 -30.91 26.17
CA ALA A 65 15.82 -31.55 25.74
C ALA A 65 15.99 -33.06 25.45
N VAL A 66 17.23 -33.57 25.42
CA VAL A 66 17.54 -34.97 25.06
C VAL A 66 17.63 -35.91 26.27
N ASP A 67 17.78 -35.39 27.50
CA ASP A 67 17.92 -36.24 28.70
C ASP A 67 16.58 -36.72 29.33
N ASN A 68 15.41 -36.28 28.82
CA ASN A 68 14.10 -36.63 29.37
C ASN A 68 13.18 -37.36 28.37
N LYS A 69 13.63 -38.48 27.81
CA LYS A 69 12.71 -39.48 27.22
C LYS A 69 13.19 -40.91 27.49
N GLU A 70 12.64 -41.51 28.55
CA GLU A 70 12.56 -42.96 28.69
C GLU A 70 11.71 -43.56 27.55
N ILE A 71 12.40 -44.30 26.68
CA ILE A 71 12.13 -45.69 26.25
C ILE A 71 10.67 -46.18 26.34
N VAL A 72 10.05 -46.56 25.21
CA VAL A 72 9.62 -47.96 24.88
C VAL A 72 9.42 -48.12 23.36
N ASN A 73 10.40 -48.79 22.74
CA ASN A 73 10.36 -49.90 21.77
C ASN A 73 9.19 -50.16 20.80
N ASN A 74 9.56 -50.21 19.51
CA ASN A 74 9.46 -51.33 18.53
C ASN A 74 9.10 -50.73 17.15
N GLY A 75 9.84 -50.89 16.05
CA GLY A 75 10.97 -51.73 15.68
C GLY A 75 10.83 -52.05 14.19
N ASN A 76 11.91 -51.82 13.41
CA ASN A 76 12.26 -52.50 12.15
C ASN A 76 11.36 -52.25 10.89
N ILE A 77 11.85 -52.16 9.65
CA ILE A 77 13.15 -52.40 9.00
C ILE A 77 13.11 -51.76 7.59
N ASN A 78 14.25 -51.18 7.19
CA ASN A 78 14.98 -51.14 5.90
C ASN A 78 14.23 -50.85 4.58
N ASP A 79 14.66 -49.82 3.85
CA ASP A 79 15.71 -49.78 2.80
C ASP A 79 15.24 -50.39 1.48
N ASP A 80 15.29 -49.59 0.41
CA ASP A 80 16.17 -49.84 -0.75
C ASP A 80 15.80 -48.94 -1.94
N ASP A 81 16.84 -48.25 -2.44
CA ASP A 81 17.18 -47.91 -3.83
C ASP A 81 16.22 -47.06 -4.69
N ILE A 82 16.58 -45.82 -5.06
CA ILE A 82 17.59 -45.40 -6.07
C ILE A 82 17.10 -45.54 -7.53
N ASN A 83 16.80 -44.37 -8.09
CA ASN A 83 17.16 -43.86 -9.44
C ASN A 83 16.29 -44.04 -10.70
N THR A 84 16.07 -42.85 -11.30
CA THR A 84 16.23 -42.47 -12.72
C THR A 84 15.59 -43.28 -13.84
N GLY A 85 14.54 -42.68 -14.40
CA GLY A 85 14.37 -42.26 -15.79
C GLY A 85 15.10 -42.99 -16.94
N LYS A 86 14.31 -43.50 -17.90
CA LYS A 86 14.52 -43.39 -19.36
C LYS A 86 13.30 -43.88 -20.15
N ASN A 87 12.53 -42.92 -20.67
CA ASN A 87 12.20 -42.67 -22.08
C ASN A 87 12.04 -43.83 -23.11
N ILE A 88 11.12 -43.56 -24.07
CA ILE A 88 11.00 -43.95 -25.50
C ILE A 88 10.17 -45.20 -25.93
N ASN A 89 9.01 -44.89 -26.55
CA ASN A 89 8.29 -45.38 -27.74
C ASN A 89 8.35 -46.85 -28.23
N GLU A 90 7.18 -47.39 -28.61
CA GLU A 90 6.79 -47.93 -29.94
C GLU A 90 5.47 -48.74 -29.79
N THR A 91 4.33 -48.24 -30.29
CA THR A 91 3.63 -48.58 -31.55
C THR A 91 3.27 -50.03 -31.83
N ASN A 92 1.99 -50.20 -32.20
CA ASN A 92 1.38 -51.20 -33.09
C ASN A 92 0.61 -52.38 -32.48
N GLY A 93 -0.68 -52.46 -32.84
CA GLY A 93 -1.21 -53.69 -33.43
C GLY A 93 -2.44 -54.34 -32.77
N ILE A 94 -3.62 -53.96 -33.25
CA ILE A 94 -4.73 -54.84 -33.70
C ILE A 94 -5.16 -56.00 -32.77
N ASN A 95 -6.41 -55.93 -32.26
CA ASN A 95 -7.39 -56.99 -32.53
C ASN A 95 -8.84 -56.57 -32.23
N ASN A 96 -9.64 -56.63 -33.29
CA ASN A 96 -11.09 -56.67 -33.27
C ASN A 96 -11.56 -57.97 -32.60
N ASN A 97 -12.60 -57.91 -31.77
CA ASN A 97 -13.72 -58.82 -31.96
C ASN A 97 -15.04 -58.30 -31.40
N LEU A 98 -16.07 -58.43 -32.24
CA LEU A 98 -17.47 -58.19 -31.99
C LEU A 98 -17.98 -59.13 -30.88
N ASN A 99 -18.95 -58.66 -30.10
CA ASN A 99 -20.20 -59.41 -29.96
C ASN A 99 -21.39 -58.51 -29.68
N LYS A 100 -22.27 -58.44 -30.68
CA LYS A 100 -23.66 -58.00 -30.60
C LYS A 100 -24.41 -58.94 -29.66
N ILE A 101 -25.03 -58.40 -28.61
CA ILE A 101 -26.26 -58.96 -28.06
C ILE A 101 -27.29 -57.83 -28.03
N ASN A 102 -28.22 -57.90 -28.97
CA ASN A 102 -29.46 -57.16 -28.95
C ASN A 102 -30.29 -57.62 -27.74
N ASN A 103 -30.70 -56.68 -26.90
CA ASN A 103 -32.00 -56.80 -26.25
C ASN A 103 -32.72 -55.45 -26.30
N LYS A 104 -33.66 -55.37 -27.25
CA LYS A 104 -34.75 -54.40 -27.24
C LYS A 104 -35.62 -54.73 -26.04
N ASN A 105 -35.85 -53.74 -25.18
CA ASN A 105 -37.07 -53.45 -24.42
C ASN A 105 -36.68 -52.74 -23.13
N THR A 106 -36.75 -51.41 -23.13
CA THR A 106 -37.70 -50.65 -22.31
C THR A 106 -37.32 -49.18 -22.39
N SER A 107 -38.03 -48.48 -23.25
CA SER A 107 -38.24 -47.04 -23.19
C SER A 107 -38.90 -46.72 -21.84
N LYS A 108 -38.11 -46.28 -20.86
CA LYS A 108 -38.62 -45.60 -19.66
C LYS A 108 -37.59 -44.56 -19.21
N SER A 109 -37.93 -43.32 -19.52
CA SER A 109 -37.47 -42.06 -18.91
C SER A 109 -36.30 -42.15 -17.94
N ILE A 110 -35.10 -41.85 -18.43
CA ILE A 110 -34.10 -41.13 -17.63
C ILE A 110 -34.07 -39.71 -18.21
N LYS A 111 -35.14 -38.94 -17.97
CA LYS A 111 -34.97 -37.50 -17.83
C LYS A 111 -34.23 -37.36 -16.51
N LYS A 112 -32.91 -37.19 -16.58
CA LYS A 112 -32.13 -36.70 -15.45
C LYS A 112 -32.64 -35.29 -15.25
N ASP A 113 -33.59 -35.11 -14.33
CA ASP A 113 -33.93 -33.80 -13.82
C ASP A 113 -32.65 -33.25 -13.21
N LEU A 114 -31.92 -32.45 -13.98
CA LEU A 114 -30.93 -31.54 -13.46
C LEU A 114 -31.72 -30.55 -12.60
N GLN A 115 -31.92 -30.89 -11.33
CA GLN A 115 -32.10 -29.87 -10.32
C GLN A 115 -30.88 -28.96 -10.45
N ASN A 116 -31.08 -27.85 -11.16
CA ASN A 116 -30.12 -26.77 -11.22
C ASN A 116 -29.99 -26.24 -9.81
N GLU A 117 -29.06 -26.81 -9.05
CA GLU A 117 -28.78 -26.41 -7.69
C GLU A 117 -28.29 -24.96 -7.74
N TYR A 118 -29.09 -24.06 -7.17
CA TYR A 118 -28.74 -22.66 -7.07
C TYR A 118 -27.80 -22.48 -5.88
N THR A 119 -26.54 -22.23 -6.17
CA THR A 119 -25.55 -21.87 -5.16
C THR A 119 -25.43 -20.36 -5.02
N THR A 120 -24.84 -19.90 -3.91
CA THR A 120 -24.55 -18.49 -3.66
C THR A 120 -23.05 -18.32 -3.47
N MET A 121 -22.47 -17.41 -4.23
CA MET A 121 -21.05 -17.03 -4.14
C MET A 121 -20.94 -15.57 -3.70
N LYS A 122 -20.01 -15.31 -2.79
CA LYS A 122 -19.60 -13.95 -2.42
C LYS A 122 -18.30 -13.61 -3.12
N ILE A 123 -18.24 -12.44 -3.73
CA ILE A 123 -17.01 -11.89 -4.31
C ILE A 123 -16.65 -10.59 -3.61
N ASN A 124 -15.35 -10.40 -3.37
CA ASN A 124 -14.83 -9.17 -2.77
C ASN A 124 -14.65 -8.11 -3.86
N VAL A 125 -15.48 -7.07 -3.83
CA VAL A 125 -15.43 -5.94 -4.77
C VAL A 125 -15.61 -4.64 -3.99
N ALA A 126 -14.65 -3.74 -4.14
CA ALA A 126 -14.65 -2.45 -3.45
C ALA A 126 -15.93 -1.65 -3.74
N GLN A 127 -16.52 -1.03 -2.72
CA GLN A 127 -17.74 -0.23 -2.84
C GLN A 127 -17.66 0.87 -3.89
N ILE A 128 -16.47 1.45 -4.10
CA ILE A 128 -16.27 2.46 -5.13
C ILE A 128 -16.60 1.96 -6.55
N PHE A 129 -16.54 0.65 -6.78
CA PHE A 129 -16.91 0.02 -8.05
C PHE A 129 -18.40 -0.30 -8.17
N HIS A 130 -19.12 -0.42 -7.05
CA HIS A 130 -20.52 -0.85 -7.05
C HIS A 130 -21.40 0.07 -7.90
N LYS A 131 -21.13 1.38 -7.89
CA LYS A 131 -21.85 2.35 -8.74
C LYS A 131 -21.76 2.04 -10.24
N PHE A 132 -20.64 1.48 -10.70
CA PHE A 132 -20.46 1.11 -12.11
C PHE A 132 -21.14 -0.21 -12.44
N ILE A 133 -21.15 -1.15 -11.49
CA ILE A 133 -21.81 -2.45 -11.61
C ILE A 133 -23.34 -2.27 -11.62
N ILE A 134 -23.86 -1.41 -10.74
CA ILE A 134 -25.28 -1.02 -10.72
C ILE A 134 -25.63 -0.28 -12.01
N GLY A 135 -24.83 0.73 -12.37
CA GLY A 135 -25.06 1.57 -13.54
C GLY A 135 -26.24 2.54 -13.37
N LYS A 136 -26.45 3.41 -14.37
CA LYS A 136 -27.51 4.43 -14.33
C LYS A 136 -28.89 3.76 -14.22
N GLY A 137 -29.59 4.00 -13.11
CA GLY A 137 -30.91 3.40 -12.83
C GLY A 137 -30.89 1.88 -12.69
N GLY A 138 -29.75 1.26 -12.35
CA GLY A 138 -29.65 -0.20 -12.21
C GLY A 138 -29.59 -0.97 -13.53
N LYS A 139 -29.52 -0.28 -14.69
CA LYS A 139 -29.58 -0.91 -16.01
C LYS A 139 -28.48 -1.93 -16.23
N THR A 140 -27.24 -1.62 -15.83
CA THR A 140 -26.09 -2.52 -16.00
C THR A 140 -26.29 -3.80 -15.19
N LEU A 141 -26.61 -3.68 -13.90
CA LEU A 141 -26.88 -4.83 -13.04
C LEU A 141 -28.04 -5.70 -13.54
N ASN A 142 -29.12 -5.07 -13.99
CA ASN A 142 -30.27 -5.78 -14.55
C ASN A 142 -29.91 -6.52 -15.85
N ASN A 143 -29.04 -5.95 -16.69
CA ASN A 143 -28.54 -6.64 -17.88
C ASN A 143 -27.69 -7.85 -17.51
N ILE A 144 -26.74 -7.73 -16.58
CA ILE A 144 -25.90 -8.85 -16.12
C ILE A 144 -26.78 -9.97 -15.56
N GLN A 145 -27.73 -9.64 -14.68
CA GLN A 145 -28.64 -10.62 -14.08
C GLN A 145 -29.45 -11.37 -15.15
N ARG A 146 -29.95 -10.66 -16.17
CA ARG A 146 -30.72 -11.25 -17.27
C ARG A 146 -29.85 -12.14 -18.18
N GLU A 147 -28.68 -11.66 -18.58
CA GLU A 147 -27.75 -12.39 -19.46
C GLU A 147 -27.21 -13.66 -18.81
N THR A 148 -26.96 -13.62 -17.50
CA THR A 148 -26.34 -14.74 -16.76
C THR A 148 -27.35 -15.62 -16.03
N SER A 149 -28.64 -15.25 -16.05
CA SER A 149 -29.69 -15.90 -15.26
C SER A 149 -29.31 -16.03 -13.78
N THR A 150 -28.73 -14.97 -13.22
CA THR A 150 -28.33 -14.88 -11.80
C THR A 150 -29.05 -13.75 -11.07
N ARG A 151 -29.08 -13.84 -9.75
CA ARG A 151 -29.50 -12.75 -8.86
C ARG A 151 -28.27 -12.18 -8.17
N ILE A 152 -28.04 -10.88 -8.36
CA ILE A 152 -26.86 -10.19 -7.87
C ILE A 152 -27.30 -9.13 -6.85
N ARG A 153 -26.69 -9.14 -5.67
CA ARG A 153 -26.89 -8.14 -4.61
C ARG A 153 -25.56 -7.50 -4.26
N CYS A 154 -25.48 -6.19 -4.43
CA CYS A 154 -24.34 -5.40 -3.95
C CYS A 154 -24.61 -4.95 -2.52
N SER A 155 -23.70 -5.24 -1.59
CA SER A 155 -23.78 -4.72 -0.22
C SER A 155 -23.63 -3.20 -0.22
N ARG A 156 -24.32 -2.51 0.70
CA ARG A 156 -24.22 -1.05 0.86
C ARG A 156 -23.17 -0.63 1.88
N VAL A 157 -22.63 -1.60 2.62
CA VAL A 157 -21.76 -1.36 3.79
C VAL A 157 -20.45 -2.12 3.66
N GLU A 158 -20.46 -3.28 3.02
CA GLU A 158 -19.29 -4.14 2.86
C GLU A 158 -18.81 -4.13 1.41
N ASP A 159 -17.53 -4.43 1.21
CA ASP A 159 -16.92 -4.64 -0.11
C ASP A 159 -17.29 -6.00 -0.71
N VAL A 160 -18.57 -6.38 -0.63
CA VAL A 160 -19.05 -7.71 -1.01
C VAL A 160 -20.21 -7.62 -1.99
N ILE A 161 -20.15 -8.44 -3.04
CA ILE A 161 -21.26 -8.69 -3.95
C ILE A 161 -21.64 -10.16 -3.84
N GLU A 162 -22.92 -10.41 -3.57
CA GLU A 162 -23.49 -11.76 -3.52
C GLU A 162 -24.13 -12.10 -4.86
N ILE A 163 -23.73 -13.24 -5.44
CA ILE A 163 -24.25 -13.77 -6.70
C ILE A 163 -24.91 -15.11 -6.40
N ARG A 164 -26.21 -15.23 -6.69
CA ARG A 164 -26.98 -16.47 -6.55
C ARG A 164 -27.43 -16.96 -7.91
N GLY A 165 -27.11 -18.21 -8.25
CA GLY A 165 -27.29 -18.73 -9.61
C GLY A 165 -26.91 -20.19 -9.73
N THR A 166 -27.02 -20.72 -10.95
CA THR A 166 -26.32 -21.96 -11.31
C THR A 166 -24.81 -21.70 -11.33
N GLU A 167 -24.00 -22.73 -11.13
CA GLU A 167 -22.53 -22.61 -11.14
C GLU A 167 -22.00 -21.93 -12.43
N LYS A 168 -22.55 -22.31 -13.59
CA LYS A 168 -22.23 -21.68 -14.88
C LYS A 168 -22.61 -20.20 -14.92
N GLY A 169 -23.81 -19.85 -14.43
CA GLY A 169 -24.28 -18.47 -14.38
C GLY A 169 -23.41 -17.60 -13.46
N ILE A 170 -23.00 -18.13 -12.31
CA ILE A 170 -22.11 -17.45 -11.36
C ILE A 170 -20.75 -17.16 -12.00
N GLY A 171 -20.17 -18.13 -12.71
CA GLY A 171 -18.91 -17.93 -13.43
C GLY A 171 -18.99 -16.80 -14.45
N LEU A 172 -20.05 -16.78 -15.26
CA LEU A 172 -20.29 -15.71 -16.24
C LEU A 172 -20.52 -14.35 -15.58
N ALA A 173 -21.32 -14.30 -14.51
CA ALA A 173 -21.59 -13.06 -13.77
C ALA A 173 -20.32 -12.50 -13.13
N LYS A 174 -19.49 -13.36 -12.52
CA LYS A 174 -18.20 -12.98 -11.93
C LYS A 174 -17.27 -12.37 -12.97
N ASN A 175 -17.14 -13.02 -14.14
CA ASN A 175 -16.31 -12.49 -15.23
C ASN A 175 -16.82 -11.13 -15.71
N ARG A 176 -18.15 -10.98 -15.89
CA ARG A 176 -18.76 -9.72 -16.32
C ARG A 176 -18.56 -8.60 -15.31
N ILE A 177 -18.65 -8.89 -14.02
CA ILE A 177 -18.36 -7.93 -12.94
C ILE A 177 -16.89 -7.52 -12.99
N ASN A 178 -15.96 -8.48 -13.11
CA ASN A 178 -14.52 -8.19 -13.19
C ASN A 178 -14.18 -7.31 -14.41
N GLU A 179 -14.80 -7.54 -15.56
CA GLU A 179 -14.65 -6.67 -16.74
C GLU A 179 -15.11 -5.22 -16.46
N ILE A 180 -16.24 -5.06 -15.77
CA ILE A 180 -16.76 -3.73 -15.40
C ILE A 180 -15.81 -3.05 -14.41
N VAL A 181 -15.31 -3.78 -13.41
CA VAL A 181 -14.32 -3.28 -12.45
C VAL A 181 -13.06 -2.81 -13.18
N ASN A 182 -12.49 -3.66 -14.04
CA ASN A 182 -11.28 -3.35 -14.82
C ASN A 182 -11.48 -2.15 -15.75
N SER A 183 -12.58 -2.11 -16.49
CA SER A 183 -12.88 -0.97 -17.39
C SER A 183 -13.22 0.33 -16.64
N SER A 184 -13.71 0.22 -15.40
CA SER A 184 -14.03 1.36 -14.56
C SER A 184 -12.87 1.84 -13.69
N PHE A 185 -11.79 1.08 -13.62
CA PHE A 185 -10.56 1.44 -12.90
C PHE A 185 -10.05 2.83 -13.32
N ASN A 186 -10.05 3.10 -14.63
CA ASN A 186 -9.63 4.40 -15.17
C ASN A 186 -10.54 5.57 -14.76
N LYS A 187 -11.77 5.31 -14.29
CA LYS A 187 -12.73 6.34 -13.86
C LYS A 187 -12.61 6.69 -12.38
N ILE A 188 -11.86 5.92 -11.59
CA ILE A 188 -11.70 6.13 -10.16
C ILE A 188 -10.52 7.06 -9.89
N GLY A 189 -10.66 8.02 -8.98
CA GLY A 189 -9.55 8.89 -8.58
C GLY A 189 -8.40 8.10 -7.95
N ALA A 190 -7.20 8.67 -7.97
CA ALA A 190 -6.09 8.09 -7.21
C ALA A 190 -6.40 8.10 -5.71
N THR A 191 -6.07 7.02 -5.02
CA THR A 191 -6.24 6.88 -3.57
C THR A 191 -4.91 6.91 -2.83
N HIS A 192 -3.84 6.50 -3.50
CA HIS A 192 -2.49 6.46 -2.99
C HIS A 192 -1.52 7.00 -4.04
N PHE A 193 -0.26 7.14 -3.67
CA PHE A 193 0.80 7.55 -4.58
C PHE A 193 2.16 6.99 -4.15
N LEU A 194 3.04 6.79 -5.12
CA LEU A 194 4.45 6.48 -4.90
C LEU A 194 5.20 7.77 -4.57
N SER A 195 5.97 7.75 -3.49
CA SER A 195 6.55 8.95 -2.87
C SER A 195 8.02 8.77 -2.51
N LEU A 196 8.85 9.74 -2.88
CA LEU A 196 10.21 9.92 -2.35
C LEU A 196 10.19 11.07 -1.33
N PRO A 197 10.18 10.79 -0.01
CA PRO A 197 10.15 11.83 1.01
C PRO A 197 11.47 12.60 1.05
N ILE A 198 11.38 13.91 1.28
CA ILE A 198 12.53 14.78 1.51
C ILE A 198 12.80 14.82 3.01
N THR A 199 13.75 14.01 3.48
CA THR A 199 14.09 13.87 4.92
C THR A 199 15.24 14.77 5.37
N ASP A 200 15.92 15.43 4.42
CA ASP A 200 17.07 16.29 4.72
C ASP A 200 16.68 17.53 5.52
N SER A 201 17.13 17.60 6.77
CA SER A 201 16.79 18.67 7.70
C SER A 201 17.26 20.06 7.27
N HIS A 202 18.32 20.17 6.46
CA HIS A 202 18.81 21.45 5.95
C HIS A 202 17.89 21.99 4.86
N VAL A 203 17.48 21.13 3.93
CA VAL A 203 16.49 21.47 2.90
C VAL A 203 15.15 21.84 3.55
N GLN A 204 14.67 21.05 4.51
CA GLN A 204 13.43 21.33 5.25
C GLN A 204 13.49 22.70 5.98
N ARG A 205 14.61 23.02 6.63
CA ARG A 205 14.80 24.31 7.30
C ARG A 205 14.78 25.48 6.31
N LYS A 206 15.42 25.35 5.15
CA LYS A 206 15.36 26.37 4.10
C LYS A 206 13.95 26.58 3.57
N VAL A 207 13.16 25.51 3.40
CA VAL A 207 11.74 25.64 3.04
C VAL A 207 10.95 26.33 4.15
N SER A 208 11.23 26.02 5.42
CA SER A 208 10.60 26.71 6.56
C SER A 208 10.91 28.21 6.56
N ASN A 209 12.16 28.60 6.33
CA ASN A 209 12.56 30.01 6.23
C ASN A 209 11.86 30.70 5.05
N PHE A 210 11.81 30.04 3.90
CA PHE A 210 11.06 30.53 2.75
C PHE A 210 9.57 30.72 3.06
N HIS A 211 8.93 29.82 3.79
CA HIS A 211 7.55 29.97 4.24
C HIS A 211 7.37 31.21 5.13
N SER A 212 8.27 31.45 6.08
CA SER A 212 8.26 32.67 6.90
C SER A 212 8.43 33.93 6.05
N ASP A 213 9.35 33.90 5.08
CA ASP A 213 9.56 35.03 4.17
C ASP A 213 8.34 35.31 3.29
N VAL A 214 7.68 34.26 2.77
CA VAL A 214 6.45 34.38 1.97
C VAL A 214 5.30 34.95 2.80
N LEU A 215 5.13 34.52 4.05
CA LEU A 215 4.11 35.07 4.96
C LEU A 215 4.37 36.55 5.27
N SER A 216 5.64 36.96 5.39
CA SER A 216 6.00 38.35 5.65
C SER A 216 5.64 39.32 4.51
N LEU A 217 5.43 38.80 3.29
CA LEU A 217 5.00 39.60 2.14
C LEU A 217 3.51 39.99 2.22
N SER A 218 2.74 39.44 3.16
CA SER A 218 1.32 39.76 3.38
C SER A 218 0.47 39.68 2.10
N ILE A 219 0.73 38.65 1.28
CA ILE A 219 0.08 38.46 -0.01
C ILE A 219 -1.37 37.99 0.20
N PRO A 220 -2.37 38.63 -0.44
CA PRO A 220 -3.75 38.18 -0.36
C PRO A 220 -3.92 36.72 -0.79
N GLY A 221 -4.61 35.94 0.04
CA GLY A 221 -4.84 34.51 -0.18
C GLY A 221 -3.72 33.59 0.28
N ILE A 222 -2.55 34.09 0.70
CA ILE A 222 -1.53 33.27 1.36
C ILE A 222 -1.77 33.25 2.88
N GLU A 223 -1.81 32.05 3.46
CA GLU A 223 -1.95 31.85 4.90
C GLU A 223 -1.23 30.55 5.34
N PRO A 224 -0.95 30.37 6.63
CA PRO A 224 -0.20 29.20 7.10
C PRO A 224 -0.82 27.84 6.73
N SER A 225 -2.16 27.74 6.65
CA SER A 225 -2.87 26.49 6.40
C SER A 225 -2.62 25.89 5.00
N ILE A 226 -2.19 26.70 4.04
CA ILE A 226 -1.91 26.26 2.66
C ILE A 226 -0.43 25.96 2.43
N LEU A 227 0.44 26.24 3.40
CA LEU A 227 1.86 25.95 3.32
C LEU A 227 2.10 24.49 3.73
N ASN A 228 2.78 23.73 2.86
CA ASN A 228 3.10 22.35 3.16
C ASN A 228 4.05 22.25 4.37
N ASN A 229 3.82 21.29 5.27
CA ASN A 229 4.75 21.05 6.37
C ASN A 229 6.11 20.59 5.79
N PRO A 230 7.24 21.23 6.16
CA PRO A 230 8.56 20.81 5.69
C PRO A 230 8.86 19.31 5.90
N SER A 231 8.32 18.71 6.97
CA SER A 231 8.51 17.28 7.28
C SER A 231 7.70 16.34 6.38
N SER A 232 6.69 16.85 5.65
CA SER A 232 5.86 16.07 4.74
C SER A 232 6.19 16.29 3.26
N LEU A 233 7.24 17.06 2.96
CA LEU A 233 7.72 17.29 1.61
C LEU A 233 8.11 15.97 0.94
N HIS A 234 7.72 15.81 -0.30
CA HIS A 234 7.99 14.61 -1.08
C HIS A 234 7.93 14.89 -2.59
N ILE A 235 8.58 14.02 -3.35
CA ILE A 235 8.45 13.91 -4.80
C ILE A 235 7.43 12.82 -5.09
N THR A 236 6.40 13.14 -5.87
CA THR A 236 5.42 12.14 -6.31
C THR A 236 5.93 11.47 -7.59
N LEU A 237 6.07 10.14 -7.56
CA LEU A 237 6.52 9.34 -8.72
C LEU A 237 5.36 8.79 -9.55
N GLY A 238 4.19 8.58 -8.95
CA GLY A 238 3.04 8.02 -9.66
C GLY A 238 1.80 7.91 -8.79
N MET A 239 0.63 8.11 -9.39
CA MET A 239 -0.65 8.06 -8.71
C MET A 239 -1.24 6.65 -8.79
N LEU A 240 -1.55 6.05 -7.65
CA LEU A 240 -2.07 4.69 -7.52
C LEU A 240 -3.57 4.70 -7.22
N THR A 241 -4.28 3.70 -7.76
CA THR A 241 -5.66 3.42 -7.43
C THR A 241 -5.73 2.10 -6.68
N LEU A 242 -5.68 2.20 -5.35
CA LEU A 242 -5.76 1.08 -4.40
C LEU A 242 -7.03 1.24 -3.57
N PRO A 243 -8.18 0.73 -4.05
CA PRO A 243 -9.47 0.98 -3.41
C PRO A 243 -9.73 0.06 -2.20
N ARG A 244 -9.11 -1.12 -2.13
CA ARG A 244 -9.26 -2.07 -1.01
C ARG A 244 -7.97 -2.21 -0.23
N GLN A 245 -8.10 -2.70 1.00
CA GLN A 245 -6.96 -3.06 1.84
C GLN A 245 -6.09 -4.15 1.18
N GLU A 246 -6.70 -5.15 0.54
CA GLU A 246 -5.99 -6.18 -0.25
C GLU A 246 -5.14 -5.57 -1.39
N ASP A 247 -5.63 -4.49 -2.02
CA ASP A 247 -4.89 -3.80 -3.08
C ASP A 247 -3.69 -3.04 -2.50
N VAL A 248 -3.83 -2.45 -1.31
CA VAL A 248 -2.72 -1.80 -0.58
C VAL A 248 -1.65 -2.81 -0.19
N GLU A 249 -2.06 -3.97 0.34
CA GLU A 249 -1.16 -5.06 0.73
C GLU A 249 -0.45 -5.66 -0.49
N GLY A 250 -1.18 -5.87 -1.59
CA GLY A 250 -0.62 -6.35 -2.85
C GLY A 250 0.39 -5.37 -3.44
N ALA A 251 0.06 -4.08 -3.49
CA ALA A 251 0.97 -3.04 -3.96
C ALA A 251 2.22 -2.91 -3.06
N THR A 252 2.05 -3.05 -1.74
CA THR A 252 3.17 -3.05 -0.79
C THR A 252 4.08 -4.26 -0.97
N ARG A 253 3.49 -5.44 -1.20
CA ARG A 253 4.23 -6.67 -1.47
C ARG A 253 5.03 -6.55 -2.75
N LEU A 254 4.39 -6.07 -3.83
CA LEU A 254 5.05 -5.79 -5.10
C LEU A 254 6.24 -4.84 -4.91
N LEU A 255 6.06 -3.73 -4.19
CA LEU A 255 7.15 -2.80 -3.95
C LEU A 255 8.35 -3.44 -3.22
N LYS A 256 8.07 -4.33 -2.26
CA LYS A 256 9.11 -5.08 -1.53
C LYS A 256 9.83 -6.08 -2.43
N GLU A 257 9.10 -6.80 -3.28
CA GLU A 257 9.67 -7.75 -4.25
C GLU A 257 10.60 -7.04 -5.23
N LEU A 258 10.24 -5.84 -5.67
CA LEU A 258 11.05 -5.02 -6.59
C LEU A 258 12.27 -4.36 -5.92
N SER A 259 12.48 -4.52 -4.60
CA SER A 259 13.51 -3.79 -3.87
C SER A 259 14.94 -4.02 -4.39
N SER A 260 15.27 -5.26 -4.78
CA SER A 260 16.59 -5.57 -5.36
C SER A 260 16.77 -4.92 -6.73
N GLU A 261 15.78 -5.03 -7.62
CA GLU A 261 15.82 -4.41 -8.95
C GLU A 261 15.91 -2.87 -8.84
N ILE A 262 15.20 -2.28 -7.87
CA ILE A 262 15.28 -0.84 -7.59
C ILE A 262 16.67 -0.47 -7.09
N TYR A 263 17.26 -1.27 -6.21
CA TYR A 263 18.62 -1.04 -5.71
C TYR A 263 19.65 -1.10 -6.84
N ASP A 264 19.55 -2.08 -7.73
CA ASP A 264 20.44 -2.21 -8.90
C ASP A 264 20.26 -1.07 -9.89
N LEU A 265 19.03 -0.60 -10.09
CA LEU A 265 18.70 0.54 -10.96
C LEU A 265 19.28 1.85 -10.44
N VAL A 266 19.15 2.10 -9.13
CA VAL A 266 19.77 3.25 -8.46
C VAL A 266 21.29 3.09 -8.41
N GLY A 267 21.76 1.84 -8.38
CA GLY A 267 23.16 1.44 -8.27
C GLY A 267 23.70 1.65 -6.86
N THR A 268 25.02 1.50 -6.70
CA THR A 268 25.73 1.77 -5.44
C THR A 268 25.79 3.26 -5.09
N ARG A 269 25.27 4.13 -5.97
CA ARG A 269 25.27 5.58 -5.77
C ARG A 269 24.03 6.00 -5.00
N THR A 270 24.20 7.02 -4.18
CA THR A 270 23.08 7.63 -3.49
C THR A 270 22.20 8.36 -4.51
N LEU A 271 20.89 8.13 -4.50
CA LEU A 271 19.94 8.93 -5.26
C LEU A 271 19.89 10.34 -4.67
N LEU A 272 20.28 11.34 -5.48
CA LEU A 272 20.32 12.75 -5.09
C LEU A 272 19.25 13.52 -5.86
N ALA A 273 18.56 14.42 -5.16
CA ALA A 273 17.59 15.32 -5.75
C ALA A 273 17.88 16.75 -5.29
N GLN A 274 18.01 17.66 -6.24
CA GLN A 274 18.19 19.08 -5.97
C GLN A 274 16.86 19.82 -6.14
N LEU A 275 16.44 20.52 -5.09
CA LEU A 275 15.24 21.36 -5.09
C LEU A 275 15.66 22.80 -5.42
N THR A 276 15.28 23.27 -6.61
CA THR A 276 15.69 24.59 -7.09
C THR A 276 14.68 25.23 -8.05
N GLY A 277 14.57 26.54 -7.93
CA GLY A 277 13.59 27.37 -8.60
C GLY A 277 12.17 27.08 -8.15
N LEU A 278 11.29 27.99 -8.52
CA LEU A 278 9.85 27.91 -8.26
C LEU A 278 9.10 27.86 -9.58
N ASN A 279 8.00 27.10 -9.58
CA ASN A 279 7.08 27.08 -10.72
C ASN A 279 5.65 26.77 -10.25
N LEU A 280 4.71 26.94 -11.17
CA LEU A 280 3.29 26.72 -10.95
C LEU A 280 2.79 25.55 -11.82
N PHE A 281 1.69 24.94 -11.39
CA PHE A 281 0.95 23.99 -12.25
C PHE A 281 -0.03 24.70 -13.18
N ASP A 282 -0.55 25.84 -12.72
CA ASP A 282 -1.43 26.70 -13.49
C ASP A 282 -0.57 27.80 -14.14
N ASP A 283 -0.79 28.11 -15.42
CA ASP A 283 -0.01 29.13 -16.15
C ASP A 283 -0.38 30.58 -15.76
N ASN A 284 -1.23 30.78 -14.75
CA ASN A 284 -1.67 32.10 -14.29
C ASN A 284 -1.12 32.43 -12.89
N PRO A 285 -0.03 33.22 -12.79
CA PRO A 285 0.54 33.65 -11.52
C PRO A 285 -0.40 34.47 -10.65
N ALA A 286 -1.37 35.20 -11.22
CA ALA A 286 -2.31 36.00 -10.42
C ALA A 286 -3.32 35.11 -9.67
N ASN A 287 -3.59 33.90 -10.16
CA ASN A 287 -4.59 32.97 -9.64
C ASN A 287 -4.01 31.54 -9.53
N ALA A 288 -2.93 31.40 -8.80
CA ALA A 288 -2.28 30.12 -8.58
C ALA A 288 -3.03 29.29 -7.52
N ASN A 289 -3.03 27.97 -7.69
CA ASN A 289 -3.47 27.02 -6.66
C ASN A 289 -2.32 26.22 -6.06
N VAL A 290 -1.26 25.98 -6.83
CA VAL A 290 -0.14 25.16 -6.41
C VAL A 290 1.17 25.82 -6.81
N LEU A 291 2.03 26.05 -5.83
CA LEU A 291 3.41 26.47 -5.99
C LEU A 291 4.33 25.32 -5.59
N TYR A 292 5.28 24.98 -6.44
CA TYR A 292 6.22 23.90 -6.19
C TYR A 292 7.65 24.32 -6.52
N SER A 293 8.61 23.62 -5.92
CA SER A 293 10.00 23.69 -6.35
C SER A 293 10.27 22.62 -7.41
N ARG A 294 11.03 22.99 -8.45
CA ARG A 294 11.48 22.02 -9.45
C ARG A 294 12.49 21.07 -8.81
N VAL A 295 12.48 19.84 -9.28
CA VAL A 295 13.45 18.83 -8.86
C VAL A 295 14.32 18.49 -10.04
N ILE A 296 15.63 18.62 -9.86
CA ILE A 296 16.62 18.24 -10.84
C ILE A 296 17.57 17.21 -10.24
N GLU A 297 17.99 16.24 -11.05
CA GLU A 297 19.10 15.37 -10.68
C GLU A 297 20.42 16.11 -10.96
N PRO A 298 21.46 15.89 -10.13
CA PRO A 298 22.80 16.37 -10.45
C PRO A 298 23.28 15.85 -11.81
N GLU A 299 24.06 16.67 -12.52
CA GLU A 299 24.45 16.44 -13.91
C GLU A 299 24.99 15.01 -14.17
N GLY A 300 24.47 14.35 -15.21
CA GLY A 300 24.86 12.99 -15.60
C GLY A 300 24.05 11.88 -14.94
N GLN A 301 23.15 12.17 -13.99
CA GLN A 301 22.20 11.21 -13.44
C GLN A 301 20.84 11.33 -14.14
N LYS A 302 20.30 10.19 -14.58
CA LYS A 302 18.92 10.03 -15.10
C LYS A 302 18.22 8.91 -14.34
N VAL A 303 18.47 8.83 -13.04
CA VAL A 303 18.04 7.71 -12.20
C VAL A 303 16.56 7.87 -11.86
N LEU A 304 16.07 9.09 -11.62
CA LEU A 304 14.65 9.34 -11.36
C LEU A 304 13.78 8.96 -12.55
N ASP A 305 14.18 9.35 -13.77
CA ASP A 305 13.46 8.98 -14.99
C ASP A 305 13.37 7.45 -15.15
N LYS A 306 14.51 6.76 -15.04
CA LYS A 306 14.59 5.30 -15.11
C LYS A 306 13.75 4.62 -14.02
N LEU A 307 13.80 5.14 -12.79
CA LEU A 307 13.05 4.62 -11.67
C LEU A 307 11.54 4.77 -11.89
N VAL A 308 11.09 5.92 -12.40
CA VAL A 308 9.69 6.15 -12.75
C VAL A 308 9.25 5.21 -13.86
N GLU A 309 10.01 5.10 -14.94
CA GLU A 309 9.69 4.21 -16.07
C GLU A 309 9.53 2.76 -15.59
N PHE A 310 10.49 2.27 -14.80
CA PHE A 310 10.47 0.94 -14.20
C PHE A 310 9.26 0.72 -13.28
N LEU A 311 9.01 1.66 -12.34
CA LEU A 311 7.89 1.54 -11.40
C LEU A 311 6.54 1.63 -12.14
N HIS A 312 6.40 2.52 -13.11
CA HIS A 312 5.18 2.64 -13.90
C HIS A 312 4.91 1.37 -14.68
N GLU A 313 5.92 0.77 -15.32
CA GLU A 313 5.78 -0.50 -16.01
C GLU A 313 5.26 -1.60 -15.07
N LYS A 314 5.92 -1.81 -13.92
CA LYS A 314 5.58 -2.88 -12.98
C LYS A 314 4.21 -2.66 -12.32
N PHE A 315 3.92 -1.44 -11.85
CA PHE A 315 2.64 -1.12 -11.19
C PHE A 315 1.48 -1.04 -12.19
N SER A 316 1.70 -0.67 -13.45
CA SER A 316 0.66 -0.77 -14.48
C SER A 316 0.38 -2.21 -14.87
N LYS A 317 1.40 -3.06 -14.98
CA LYS A 317 1.22 -4.51 -15.21
C LYS A 317 0.40 -5.16 -14.08
N ALA A 318 0.60 -4.72 -12.84
CA ALA A 318 -0.16 -5.16 -11.67
C ALA A 318 -1.53 -4.48 -11.51
N CYS A 319 -1.96 -3.63 -12.47
CA CYS A 319 -3.22 -2.89 -12.43
C CYS A 319 -3.38 -1.97 -11.20
N TYR A 320 -2.30 -1.42 -10.66
CA TYR A 320 -2.32 -0.46 -9.54
C TYR A 320 -2.10 0.99 -9.98
N LEU A 321 -1.38 1.19 -11.09
CA LEU A 321 -1.08 2.50 -11.66
C LEU A 321 -1.69 2.61 -13.05
N LYS A 322 -2.43 3.69 -13.29
CA LYS A 322 -2.97 3.98 -14.63
C LYS A 322 -1.86 4.45 -15.53
N LYS A 323 -1.81 3.92 -16.76
CA LYS A 323 -0.90 4.43 -17.77
C LYS A 323 -1.22 5.90 -18.04
N GLU A 324 -0.21 6.74 -17.89
CA GLU A 324 -0.25 8.14 -18.29
C GLU A 324 0.75 8.32 -19.43
N ASP A 325 0.31 8.90 -20.56
CA ASP A 325 1.18 9.14 -21.71
C ASP A 325 2.07 10.38 -21.53
N ARG A 326 1.75 11.21 -20.53
CA ARG A 326 2.52 12.42 -20.22
C ARG A 326 3.75 12.06 -19.39
N PRO A 327 4.92 12.67 -19.68
CA PRO A 327 6.10 12.48 -18.85
C PRO A 327 5.87 13.05 -17.44
N VAL A 328 6.45 12.39 -16.43
CA VAL A 328 6.38 12.84 -15.04
C VAL A 328 7.21 14.11 -14.88
N LYS A 329 6.59 15.16 -14.34
CA LYS A 329 7.30 16.38 -13.93
C LYS A 329 7.69 16.24 -12.47
N PHE A 330 8.98 16.03 -12.18
CA PHE A 330 9.44 15.98 -10.79
C PHE A 330 9.34 17.34 -10.12
N HIS A 331 8.64 17.36 -8.99
CA HIS A 331 8.39 18.57 -8.23
C HIS A 331 8.19 18.23 -6.76
N VAL A 332 8.41 19.23 -5.90
CA VAL A 332 8.05 19.20 -4.48
C VAL A 332 7.08 20.33 -4.22
N THR A 333 5.85 20.00 -3.84
CA THR A 333 4.81 21.01 -3.57
C THR A 333 5.12 21.75 -2.27
N LEU A 334 5.14 23.09 -2.33
CA LEU A 334 5.43 23.97 -1.19
C LEU A 334 4.17 24.67 -0.67
N VAL A 335 3.29 25.06 -1.60
CA VAL A 335 2.02 25.74 -1.26
C VAL A 335 0.91 25.11 -2.09
N ASN A 336 -0.22 24.83 -1.45
CA ASN A 336 -1.40 24.31 -2.13
C ASN A 336 -2.69 24.80 -1.49
N SER A 337 -3.45 25.58 -2.26
CA SER A 337 -4.71 26.21 -1.82
C SER A 337 -5.78 25.21 -1.39
N LYS A 338 -5.69 23.94 -1.80
CA LYS A 338 -6.59 22.84 -1.40
C LYS A 338 -6.46 22.46 0.09
N TYR A 339 -5.39 22.88 0.79
CA TYR A 339 -5.26 22.62 2.22
C TYR A 339 -5.97 23.66 3.10
N ARG A 340 -6.44 24.76 2.51
CA ARG A 340 -7.18 25.80 3.20
C ARG A 340 -8.37 25.24 3.96
N GLY A 341 -8.45 25.57 5.25
CA GLY A 341 -9.57 25.18 6.12
C GLY A 341 -9.66 23.67 6.39
N ARG A 342 -8.63 22.88 6.07
CA ARG A 342 -8.48 21.58 6.73
C ARG A 342 -7.90 21.85 8.10
N ASP A 343 -8.75 21.79 9.12
CA ASP A 343 -8.35 21.96 10.51
C ASP A 343 -7.12 21.07 10.80
N PHE A 344 -6.04 21.71 11.25
CA PHE A 344 -4.97 21.03 11.97
C PHE A 344 -5.55 20.62 13.33
N HIS A 345 -6.35 19.55 13.36
CA HIS A 345 -6.43 18.77 14.58
C HIS A 345 -5.07 18.13 14.77
N ALA A 346 -4.23 18.82 15.57
CA ALA A 346 -3.18 18.16 16.29
C ALA A 346 -3.78 16.89 16.90
N ARG A 347 -3.13 15.76 16.64
CA ARG A 347 -3.37 14.55 17.42
C ARG A 347 -2.89 14.89 18.82
N GLU A 348 -3.77 15.42 19.64
CA GLU A 348 -3.60 15.35 21.08
C GLU A 348 -3.85 13.90 21.45
N ASP A 349 -2.84 13.32 22.08
CA ASP A 349 -2.85 11.97 22.61
C ASP A 349 -4.03 11.85 23.59
N GLU A 350 -4.99 10.97 23.28
CA GLU A 350 -5.98 10.52 24.26
C GLU A 350 -5.27 9.67 25.30
N ASP A 351 -4.78 10.31 26.36
CA ASP A 351 -4.56 9.71 27.66
C ASP A 351 -4.48 10.82 28.73
N THR A 352 -5.64 11.29 29.19
CA THR A 352 -5.74 11.77 30.58
C THR A 352 -7.16 11.63 31.12
N ILE A 353 -7.29 10.79 32.13
CA ILE A 353 -8.48 10.59 32.96
C ILE A 353 -8.52 11.68 34.05
N SER A 354 -9.76 12.00 34.47
CA SER A 354 -10.20 12.76 35.66
C SER A 354 -10.28 14.29 35.47
N SER A 355 -11.26 15.02 35.99
CA SER A 355 -12.32 14.76 36.98
C SER A 355 -13.37 15.87 36.89
N ASP A 356 -14.58 15.57 37.38
CA ASP A 356 -15.72 16.47 37.54
C ASP A 356 -15.39 17.86 38.14
N MET A 357 -16.01 18.91 37.59
CA MET A 357 -16.68 19.94 38.39
C MET A 357 -17.72 20.72 37.57
N GLN A 358 -18.92 20.80 38.14
CA GLN A 358 -20.08 21.55 37.69
C GLN A 358 -19.86 23.07 37.76
N SER A 359 -20.34 23.78 36.75
CA SER A 359 -20.98 25.07 36.97
C SER A 359 -22.06 25.33 35.92
N ASP A 360 -23.28 25.47 36.42
CA ASP A 360 -24.47 25.88 35.69
C ASP A 360 -24.30 27.24 35.00
N THR A 361 -24.70 27.33 33.73
CA THR A 361 -25.43 28.51 33.26
C THR A 361 -26.29 28.17 32.05
N THR A 362 -27.59 28.29 32.26
CA THR A 362 -28.68 28.24 31.28
C THR A 362 -28.50 29.28 30.18
N THR A 363 -28.63 28.91 28.90
CA THR A 363 -29.70 29.38 27.98
C THR A 363 -29.45 29.00 26.51
N ALA A 364 -30.56 28.68 25.82
CA ALA A 364 -30.77 28.64 24.37
C ALA A 364 -30.13 27.49 23.58
N THR A 365 -30.91 26.43 23.39
CA THR A 365 -30.79 25.47 22.28
C THR A 365 -30.93 26.15 20.92
N PRO A 366 -29.95 26.02 20.00
CA PRO A 366 -30.16 26.31 18.59
C PRO A 366 -30.66 25.05 17.87
N ASN A 367 -31.67 25.27 17.02
CA ASN A 367 -32.41 24.28 16.25
C ASN A 367 -31.52 23.26 15.51
N GLN A 368 -31.94 21.99 15.59
CA GLN A 368 -31.49 20.90 14.74
C GLN A 368 -32.05 21.07 13.31
N ASP A 369 -31.49 21.98 12.51
CA ASP A 369 -31.79 21.99 11.05
C ASP A 369 -30.66 22.54 10.16
N ASP A 370 -29.45 22.81 10.68
CA ASP A 370 -28.31 23.32 9.88
C ASP A 370 -27.17 22.30 9.72
N ARG A 371 -27.47 20.99 9.69
CA ARG A 371 -26.46 19.93 9.42
C ARG A 371 -26.37 19.51 7.96
N ASN A 372 -26.74 20.38 7.02
CA ASN A 372 -26.64 20.05 5.60
C ASN A 372 -26.34 21.26 4.70
N LYS A 373 -25.19 21.89 4.91
CA LYS A 373 -24.48 22.59 3.84
C LYS A 373 -23.05 22.06 3.79
N TYR A 374 -22.85 21.02 2.99
CA TYR A 374 -21.55 20.83 2.35
C TYR A 374 -21.26 22.09 1.54
N SER A 375 -20.63 23.07 2.19
CA SER A 375 -20.08 24.22 1.50
C SER A 375 -19.13 23.64 0.47
N THR A 376 -19.49 23.82 -0.80
CA THR A 376 -18.55 23.67 -1.89
C THR A 376 -17.54 24.78 -1.66
N SER A 377 -16.53 24.53 -0.81
CA SER A 377 -15.53 25.52 -0.41
C SER A 377 -14.93 26.05 -1.70
N GLN A 378 -15.32 27.27 -2.06
CA GLN A 378 -14.87 27.95 -3.26
C GLN A 378 -13.34 27.94 -3.17
N LYS A 379 -12.66 27.30 -4.12
CA LYS A 379 -11.19 27.23 -4.10
C LYS A 379 -10.65 28.65 -4.16
N ILE A 380 -10.15 29.16 -3.04
CA ILE A 380 -9.54 30.49 -2.99
C ILE A 380 -8.12 30.35 -3.55
N SER A 381 -7.84 30.96 -4.69
CA SER A 381 -6.48 31.04 -5.25
C SER A 381 -5.60 32.01 -4.45
N PHE A 382 -4.32 32.05 -4.77
CA PHE A 382 -3.39 33.08 -4.28
C PHE A 382 -2.61 33.70 -5.43
N SER A 383 -2.12 34.92 -5.26
CA SER A 383 -1.20 35.53 -6.21
C SER A 383 0.24 35.08 -5.95
N ALA A 384 0.87 34.47 -6.94
CA ALA A 384 2.25 34.04 -6.91
C ALA A 384 3.23 35.08 -7.51
N GLU A 385 2.73 36.19 -8.06
CA GLU A 385 3.56 37.17 -8.81
C GLU A 385 4.72 37.72 -7.99
N LEU A 386 4.45 38.18 -6.76
CA LEU A 386 5.48 38.70 -5.86
C LEU A 386 6.44 37.61 -5.40
N ILE A 387 5.94 36.39 -5.19
CA ILE A 387 6.76 35.24 -4.77
C ILE A 387 7.73 34.89 -5.90
N LEU A 388 7.25 34.76 -7.14
CA LEU A 388 8.09 34.46 -8.29
C LEU A 388 9.07 35.61 -8.56
N LYS A 389 8.64 36.87 -8.47
CA LYS A 389 9.55 38.02 -8.66
C LYS A 389 10.72 38.01 -7.68
N LYS A 390 10.52 37.59 -6.43
CA LYS A 390 11.55 37.62 -5.38
C LYS A 390 12.35 36.31 -5.28
N PHE A 391 11.73 35.16 -5.59
CA PHE A 391 12.26 33.84 -5.27
C PHE A 391 12.27 32.86 -6.45
N ALA A 392 12.06 33.30 -7.70
CA ALA A 392 11.99 32.42 -8.88
C ALA A 392 13.14 31.40 -8.98
N GLU A 393 14.38 31.80 -8.68
CA GLU A 393 15.59 30.97 -8.80
C GLU A 393 16.14 30.51 -7.44
N ILE A 394 15.30 30.45 -6.40
CA ILE A 394 15.73 30.00 -5.06
C ILE A 394 16.34 28.59 -5.10
N ASN A 395 17.39 28.35 -4.31
CA ASN A 395 18.02 27.03 -4.19
C ASN A 395 17.89 26.50 -2.76
N PHE A 396 16.98 25.52 -2.59
CA PHE A 396 16.76 24.85 -1.31
C PHE A 396 17.87 23.87 -0.99
N GLY A 397 18.58 23.37 -1.99
CA GLY A 397 19.76 22.52 -1.84
C GLY A 397 19.56 21.12 -2.44
N THR A 398 20.59 20.29 -2.27
CA THR A 398 20.56 18.88 -2.69
C THR A 398 20.28 18.02 -1.47
N CYS A 399 19.37 17.06 -1.63
CA CYS A 399 19.04 16.09 -0.60
C CYS A 399 19.30 14.66 -1.09
N ARG A 400 19.66 13.80 -0.15
CA ARG A 400 19.72 12.36 -0.35
C ARG A 400 18.32 11.76 -0.19
N ILE A 401 17.94 10.91 -1.13
CA ILE A 401 16.71 10.13 -1.04
C ILE A 401 17.02 8.80 -0.37
N GLU A 402 16.32 8.51 0.72
CA GLU A 402 16.61 7.35 1.59
C GLU A 402 15.54 6.26 1.54
N SER A 403 14.34 6.59 1.07
CA SER A 403 13.23 5.64 1.03
C SER A 403 12.28 5.92 -0.12
N LEU A 404 11.56 4.89 -0.52
CA LEU A 404 10.42 4.94 -1.44
C LEU A 404 9.20 4.40 -0.69
N ARG A 405 8.09 5.14 -0.72
CA ARG A 405 6.89 4.85 0.08
C ARG A 405 5.64 4.83 -0.78
N ILE A 406 4.65 4.03 -0.36
CA ILE A 406 3.26 4.16 -0.80
C ILE A 406 2.54 5.00 0.25
N CYS A 407 2.03 6.16 -0.16
CA CYS A 407 1.35 7.11 0.70
C CYS A 407 -0.12 7.24 0.29
N LYS A 408 -1.01 7.49 1.26
CA LYS A 408 -2.42 7.82 1.00
C LYS A 408 -2.57 9.30 0.62
N VAL A 409 -3.43 9.61 -0.36
CA VAL A 409 -3.67 10.97 -0.91
C VAL A 409 -4.35 11.91 0.09
#